data_AF-A0A962C581-F1
#
_entry.id   AF-A0A962C581-F1
#
_cell.length_a   1.000
_cell.length_b   1.000
_cell.length_c   1.000
_cell.angle_alpha   90.00
_cell.angle_beta   90.00
_cell.angle_gamma   90.00
#
_symmetry.space_group_name_H-M   'P 1'
#
loop_
_entity.id
_entity.type
_entity.pdbx_description
1 polymer ?
#
loop_
_entity_poly.entity_id
_entity_poly.type
_entity_poly.pdbx_seq_one_letter_code
_entity_poly.pdbx_strand_id
1 'polypeptide(L)'
;QLLGDLPPAPVDAFLVSVGVNDVTSLRRSSTWEHNLASLLLALTDHSPGAVIVFAGMPPLHGFPLLPQPLRALIGFRGETFDRISRTTIAAHPQARHVPVEFPSHADR
;
A
#
# COMPACT_ATOMS: atom_id res chain seq x y z
N GLN A 1 -12.24 1.54 10.86
CA GLN A 1 -11.17 0.58 11.21
C GLN A 1 -11.39 -0.63 10.33
N LEU A 2 -10.53 -0.90 9.34
CA LEU A 2 -10.77 -1.86 8.25
C LEU A 2 -10.97 -3.33 8.71
N LEU A 3 -10.47 -3.67 9.90
CA LEU A 3 -10.48 -5.04 10.42
C LEU A 3 -11.81 -5.45 11.07
N GLY A 4 -12.69 -4.49 11.40
CA GLY A 4 -13.94 -4.78 12.12
C GLY A 4 -14.99 -5.52 11.30
N ASP A 5 -14.87 -5.49 9.97
CA ASP A 5 -15.86 -6.02 9.03
C ASP A 5 -15.40 -7.34 8.37
N LEU A 6 -14.31 -7.96 8.86
CA LEU A 6 -13.86 -9.25 8.34
C LEU A 6 -14.86 -10.36 8.69
N PRO A 7 -15.09 -11.32 7.78
CA PRO A 7 -15.91 -12.48 8.09
C PRO A 7 -15.26 -13.27 9.24
N PRO A 8 -16.04 -13.85 10.17
CA PRO A 8 -15.48 -14.58 11.31
C PRO A 8 -14.73 -15.87 10.94
N ALA A 9 -14.92 -16.36 9.71
CA ALA A 9 -14.22 -17.53 9.19
C ALA A 9 -12.92 -17.10 8.49
N PRO A 10 -11.85 -17.93 8.57
CA PRO A 10 -10.63 -17.68 7.83
C PRO A 10 -10.88 -17.62 6.31
N VAL A 11 -10.06 -16.85 5.62
CA VAL A 11 -10.05 -16.74 4.15
C VAL A 11 -8.74 -17.29 3.59
N ASP A 12 -8.73 -17.58 2.28
CA ASP A 12 -7.53 -18.08 1.61
C ASP A 12 -6.58 -16.97 1.15
N ALA A 13 -7.10 -15.74 0.95
CA ALA A 13 -6.30 -14.61 0.50
C ALA A 13 -6.88 -13.25 0.91
N PHE A 14 -5.98 -12.27 1.05
CA PHE A 14 -6.30 -10.85 1.20
C PHE A 14 -5.70 -10.05 0.05
N LEU A 15 -6.49 -9.13 -0.52
CA LEU A 15 -5.98 -8.08 -1.40
C LEU A 15 -6.00 -6.75 -0.64
N VAL A 16 -4.82 -6.20 -0.38
CA VAL A 16 -4.65 -4.92 0.30
C VAL A 16 -4.34 -3.84 -0.74
N SER A 17 -5.26 -2.90 -0.89
CA SER A 17 -5.09 -1.70 -1.74
C SER A 17 -5.33 -0.46 -0.88
N VAL A 18 -4.26 0.10 -0.34
CA VAL A 18 -4.28 1.29 0.52
C VAL A 18 -3.08 2.19 0.22
N GLY A 19 -3.13 3.44 0.68
CA GLY A 19 -1.94 4.30 0.75
C GLY A 19 -1.97 5.58 -0.08
N VAL A 20 -2.80 5.68 -1.11
CA VAL A 20 -2.95 6.94 -1.87
C VAL A 20 -3.41 8.08 -0.95
N ASN A 21 -4.38 7.81 -0.07
CA ASN A 21 -4.87 8.77 0.92
C ASN A 21 -3.81 9.14 1.97
N ASP A 22 -2.89 8.23 2.29
CA ASP A 22 -1.81 8.44 3.25
C ASP A 22 -0.69 9.31 2.66
N VAL A 23 -0.43 9.16 1.36
CA VAL A 23 0.49 10.02 0.62
C VAL A 23 -0.03 11.46 0.59
N THR A 24 -1.34 11.65 0.33
CA THR A 24 -1.97 12.98 0.25
C THR A 24 -2.19 13.65 1.61
N SER A 25 -2.34 12.88 2.70
CA SER A 25 -2.58 13.42 4.05
C SER A 25 -1.31 13.80 4.84
N LEU A 26 -0.14 13.85 4.19
CA LEU A 26 1.15 14.23 4.79
C LEU A 26 1.53 13.42 6.05
N ARG A 27 1.03 12.18 6.16
CA ARG A 27 1.42 11.26 7.25
C ARG A 27 2.93 11.05 7.28
N ARG A 28 3.49 10.83 8.47
CA ARG A 28 4.91 10.48 8.60
C ARG A 28 5.15 9.08 8.05
N SER A 29 6.30 8.87 7.43
CA SER A 29 6.69 7.56 6.89
C SER A 29 6.77 6.48 7.97
N SER A 30 7.15 6.84 9.20
CA SER A 30 7.16 5.91 10.34
C SER A 30 5.75 5.48 10.76
N THR A 31 4.77 6.36 10.64
CA THR A 31 3.36 6.02 10.89
C THR A 31 2.84 5.06 9.82
N TRP A 32 3.24 5.26 8.56
CA TRP A 32 2.93 4.34 7.47
C TRP A 32 3.49 2.94 7.73
N GLU A 33 4.79 2.85 8.04
CA GLU A 33 5.46 1.59 8.37
C GLU A 33 4.79 0.86 9.53
N HIS A 34 4.51 1.57 10.63
CA HIS A 34 3.87 1.00 11.80
C HIS A 34 2.46 0.47 11.48
N ASN A 35 1.64 1.27 10.79
CA ASN A 35 0.30 0.86 10.42
C ASN A 35 0.30 -0.35 9.48
N LEU A 36 1.23 -0.40 8.53
CA LEU A 36 1.37 -1.54 7.63
C LEU A 36 1.79 -2.81 8.38
N ALA A 37 2.76 -2.72 9.27
CA ALA A 37 3.17 -3.85 10.11
C ALA A 37 2.02 -4.36 10.98
N SER A 38 1.27 -3.45 11.62
CA SER A 38 0.07 -3.80 12.41
C SER A 38 -1.01 -4.44 11.55
N LEU A 39 -1.23 -3.97 10.33
CA LEU A 39 -2.19 -4.57 9.40
C LEU A 39 -1.76 -6.00 9.02
N LEU A 40 -0.50 -6.21 8.66
CA LEU A 40 0.00 -7.53 8.28
C LEU A 40 -0.12 -8.52 9.45
N LEU A 41 0.18 -8.09 10.67
CA LEU A 41 -0.01 -8.92 11.87
C LEU A 41 -1.47 -9.28 12.07
N ALA A 42 -2.38 -8.30 12.02
CA ALA A 42 -3.80 -8.56 12.24
C ALA A 42 -4.42 -9.48 11.18
N LEU A 43 -4.03 -9.33 9.90
CA LEU A 43 -4.48 -10.22 8.83
C LEU A 43 -3.93 -11.64 8.99
N THR A 44 -2.67 -11.76 9.41
CA THR A 44 -2.03 -13.05 9.70
C THR A 44 -2.72 -13.75 10.88
N ASP A 45 -3.01 -13.02 11.96
CA ASP A 45 -3.70 -13.56 13.13
C ASP A 45 -5.13 -14.02 12.79
N HIS A 46 -5.83 -13.25 11.95
CA HIS A 46 -7.19 -13.58 11.50
C HIS A 46 -7.23 -14.83 10.60
N SER A 47 -6.27 -14.97 9.68
CA SER A 47 -6.21 -16.10 8.75
C SER A 47 -4.78 -16.58 8.55
N PRO A 48 -4.26 -17.43 9.47
CA PRO A 48 -2.86 -17.85 9.47
C PRO A 48 -2.42 -18.67 8.26
N GLY A 49 -3.34 -19.09 7.38
CA GLY A 49 -3.03 -19.78 6.12
C GLY A 49 -3.14 -18.88 4.89
N ALA A 50 -3.61 -17.65 5.03
CA ALA A 50 -3.94 -16.79 3.90
C ALA A 50 -2.69 -16.22 3.22
N VAL A 51 -2.77 -16.01 1.91
CA VAL A 51 -1.79 -15.19 1.18
C VAL A 51 -2.23 -13.73 1.25
N ILE A 52 -1.32 -12.83 1.64
CA ILE A 52 -1.58 -11.40 1.65
C ILE A 52 -0.92 -10.77 0.43
N VAL A 53 -1.72 -10.26 -0.50
CA VAL A 53 -1.24 -9.52 -1.67
C VAL A 53 -1.40 -8.03 -1.40
N PHE A 54 -0.29 -7.31 -1.32
CA PHE A 54 -0.29 -5.86 -1.23
C PHE A 54 -0.08 -5.25 -2.61
N ALA A 55 -1.09 -4.52 -3.09
CA ALA A 55 -0.97 -3.71 -4.28
C ALA A 55 -0.05 -2.52 -3.97
N GLY A 56 1.10 -2.45 -4.66
CA GLY A 56 2.08 -1.40 -4.50
C GLY A 56 1.50 -0.01 -4.75
N MET A 57 2.23 1.01 -4.28
CA MET A 57 1.83 2.38 -4.56
C MET A 57 1.86 2.61 -6.07
N PRO A 58 0.81 3.23 -6.61
CA PRO A 58 0.83 3.58 -8.01
C PRO A 58 1.90 4.63 -8.33
N PRO A 59 2.33 4.77 -9.60
CA PRO A 59 3.22 5.84 -10.05
C PRO A 59 2.53 7.21 -9.99
N LEU A 60 2.44 7.79 -8.79
CA LEU A 60 1.69 9.04 -8.53
C LEU A 60 2.29 10.26 -9.23
N HIS A 61 3.54 10.20 -9.70
CA HIS A 61 4.16 11.25 -10.51
C HIS A 61 3.42 11.46 -11.86
N GLY A 62 2.72 10.44 -12.36
CA GLY A 62 1.96 10.49 -13.61
C GLY A 62 0.54 11.03 -13.48
N PHE A 63 0.09 11.39 -12.27
CA PHE A 63 -1.30 11.83 -12.06
C PHE A 63 -1.56 13.22 -12.69
N PRO A 64 -2.40 13.31 -13.73
CA PRO A 64 -2.53 14.53 -14.54
C PRO A 64 -3.18 15.68 -13.78
N LEU A 65 -4.04 15.38 -12.80
CA LEU A 65 -4.87 16.35 -12.10
C LEU A 65 -4.13 17.22 -11.07
N LEU A 66 -2.88 16.88 -10.72
CA LEU A 66 -2.11 17.62 -9.71
C LEU A 66 -1.17 18.64 -10.39
N PRO A 67 -1.17 19.93 -10.04
CA PRO A 67 -0.24 20.90 -10.61
C PRO A 67 1.20 20.70 -10.07
N GLN A 68 2.20 21.23 -10.78
CA GLN A 68 3.55 21.37 -10.22
C GLN A 68 3.58 22.55 -9.22
N PRO A 69 4.32 22.46 -8.10
CA PRO A 69 5.27 21.40 -7.71
C PRO A 69 4.65 20.22 -6.93
N LEU A 70 3.34 20.26 -6.65
CA LEU A 70 2.66 19.28 -5.81
C LEU A 70 2.73 17.85 -6.39
N ARG A 71 2.64 17.72 -7.72
CA ARG A 71 2.77 16.43 -8.41
C ARG A 71 4.11 15.74 -8.12
N ALA A 72 5.21 16.47 -8.20
CA ALA A 72 6.55 15.92 -7.91
C ALA A 72 6.68 15.50 -6.43
N LEU A 73 6.19 16.33 -5.50
CA LEU A 73 6.21 16.02 -4.08
C LEU A 73 5.41 14.74 -3.76
N ILE A 74 4.21 14.61 -4.31
CA ILE A 74 3.36 13.43 -4.14
C ILE A 74 4.01 12.19 -4.78
N GLY A 75 4.62 12.33 -5.95
CA GLY A 75 5.38 11.27 -6.60
C GLY A 75 6.50 10.71 -5.71
N PHE A 76 7.38 11.59 -5.23
CA PHE A 76 8.48 11.21 -4.32
C PHE A 76 7.99 10.56 -3.02
N ARG A 77 6.90 11.08 -2.45
CA ARG A 77 6.28 10.50 -1.25
C ARG A 77 5.71 9.10 -1.54
N GLY A 78 5.04 8.93 -2.67
CA GLY A 78 4.53 7.62 -3.12
C GLY A 78 5.64 6.59 -3.26
N GLU A 79 6.73 6.93 -3.92
CA GLU A 79 7.92 6.06 -4.06
C GLU A 79 8.55 5.73 -2.70
N THR A 80 8.63 6.71 -1.80
CA THR A 80 9.13 6.50 -0.45
C THR A 80 8.27 5.51 0.33
N PHE A 81 6.95 5.65 0.26
CA PHE A 81 6.02 4.75 0.95
C PHE A 81 6.06 3.35 0.33
N ASP A 82 6.16 3.25 -0.99
CA ASP A 82 6.27 1.95 -1.67
C ASP A 82 7.53 1.20 -1.27
N ARG A 83 8.67 1.90 -1.20
CA ARG A 83 9.93 1.31 -0.75
C ARG A 83 9.84 0.80 0.68
N ILE A 84 9.22 1.56 1.57
CA ILE A 84 8.97 1.12 2.96
C ILE A 84 8.07 -0.11 2.94
N SER A 85 6.98 -0.09 2.17
CA SER A 85 6.07 -1.22 2.04
C SER A 85 6.79 -2.49 1.60
N ARG A 86 7.66 -2.42 0.58
CA ARG A 86 8.46 -3.57 0.13
C ARG A 86 9.32 -4.14 1.25
N THR A 87 10.02 -3.29 2.00
CA THR A 87 10.88 -3.73 3.11
C THR A 87 10.06 -4.35 4.24
N THR A 88 8.96 -3.70 4.66
CA THR A 88 8.08 -4.22 5.71
C THR A 88 7.48 -5.55 5.29
N ILE A 89 6.93 -5.66 4.08
CA ILE A 89 6.30 -6.88 3.55
C ILE A 89 7.30 -8.03 3.43
N ALA A 90 8.55 -7.75 3.04
CA ALA A 90 9.58 -8.79 2.92
C ALA A 90 9.88 -9.51 4.24
N ALA A 91 9.56 -8.89 5.39
CA ALA A 91 9.68 -9.52 6.70
C ALA A 91 8.53 -10.50 7.04
N HIS A 92 7.48 -10.58 6.19
CA HIS A 92 6.31 -11.42 6.41
C HIS A 92 6.23 -12.54 5.35
N PRO A 93 6.44 -13.82 5.71
CA PRO A 93 6.52 -14.94 4.76
C PRO A 93 5.26 -15.16 3.90
N GLN A 94 4.10 -14.72 4.37
CA GLN A 94 2.80 -14.88 3.70
C GLN A 94 2.39 -13.68 2.86
N ALA A 95 3.14 -12.58 2.95
CA ALA A 95 2.83 -11.34 2.27
C ALA A 95 3.67 -11.17 1.01
N ARG A 96 3.07 -10.62 -0.05
CA ARG A 96 3.72 -10.33 -1.33
C ARG A 96 3.37 -8.91 -1.73
N HIS A 97 4.40 -8.13 -2.06
CA HIS A 97 4.22 -6.83 -2.71
C HIS A 97 4.14 -7.05 -4.22
N VAL A 98 3.10 -6.51 -4.84
CA VAL A 98 2.90 -6.58 -6.29
C VAL A 98 2.90 -5.16 -6.84
N PRO A 99 3.90 -4.77 -7.67
CA PRO A 99 3.92 -3.46 -8.30
C PRO A 99 2.65 -3.19 -9.10
N VAL A 100 2.12 -1.97 -8.99
CA VAL A 100 0.99 -1.51 -9.80
C VAL A 100 1.52 -0.62 -10.90
N GLU A 101 1.33 -1.04 -12.13
CA GLU A 101 1.65 -0.23 -13.31
C GLU A 101 0.38 0.46 -13.82
N PHE A 102 0.48 1.74 -14.12
CA PHE A 102 -0.55 2.44 -14.87
C PHE A 102 -0.04 2.73 -16.28
N PRO A 103 -0.88 2.55 -17.32
CA PRO A 103 -0.52 2.98 -18.66
C PRO A 103 -0.21 4.47 -18.61
N SER A 104 0.97 4.88 -19.08
CA SER A 104 1.28 6.30 -19.19
C SER A 104 0.29 6.94 -20.17
N HIS A 105 -0.37 8.03 -19.78
CA HIS A 105 -1.20 8.82 -20.70
C HIS A 105 -0.35 9.62 -21.72
N ALA A 106 0.92 9.27 -21.92
CA ALA A 106 1.83 9.95 -22.84
C ALA A 106 1.53 9.66 -24.33
N ASP A 107 0.53 8.82 -24.63
CA ASP A 107 0.09 8.49 -26.00
C ASP A 107 -1.13 9.31 -26.48
N ARG A 108 -1.27 10.57 -26.08
CA ARG A 108 -2.24 11.51 -26.69
C ARG A 108 -1.68 12.90 -26.92
#